data_AF-A0A519VXK7-F1
#
_entry.id   AF-A0A519VXK7-F1
#
_cell.length_a   1.000
_cell.length_b   1.000
_cell.length_c   1.000
_cell.angle_alpha   90.00
_cell.angle_beta   90.00
_cell.angle_gamma   90.00
#
_symmetry.space_group_name_H-M   'P 1'
#
loop_
_entity.id
_entity.type
_entity.pdbx_description
1 polymer ?
#
loop_
_entity_poly.entity_id
_entity_poly.type
_entity_poly.pdbx_seq_one_letter_code
_entity_poly.pdbx_strand_id
1 'polypeptide(L)'
;VAWSYTTELFSKVSGLLDPRRGRGFYNSFNAKYMFLRFPLDHIFCSANFSLASITRKNRCGSDHFPVLVELHDDPIAESKNEIPVADEADLQTAEEKINAEV
;
A
#
# COMPACT_ATOMS: atom_id res chain seq x y z
N VAL A 1 -3.98 -4.57 -6.31
CA VAL A 1 -3.06 -3.51 -6.81
C VAL A 1 -3.33 -2.24 -6.01
N ALA A 2 -2.44 -1.25 -5.96
CA ALA A 2 -2.63 -0.07 -5.10
C ALA A 2 -3.97 0.70 -5.32
N TRP A 3 -4.63 0.50 -6.47
CA TRP A 3 -5.92 1.07 -6.88
C TRP A 3 -7.05 0.01 -7.01
N SER A 4 -6.89 -1.18 -6.43
CA SER A 4 -8.01 -2.13 -6.38
C SER A 4 -8.95 -1.81 -5.22
N TYR A 5 -10.23 -2.10 -5.43
CA TYR A 5 -11.30 -1.97 -4.43
C TYR A 5 -10.92 -2.57 -3.06
N THR A 6 -10.35 -3.78 -3.03
CA THR A 6 -9.92 -4.43 -1.78
C THR A 6 -8.84 -3.65 -1.03
N THR A 7 -7.92 -3.00 -1.75
CA THR A 7 -6.86 -2.18 -1.16
C THR A 7 -7.44 -0.90 -0.57
N GLU A 8 -8.38 -0.28 -1.27
CA GLU A 8 -9.08 0.90 -0.78
C GLU A 8 -9.90 0.58 0.46
N LEU A 9 -10.68 -0.51 0.44
CA LEU A 9 -11.44 -1.00 1.58
C LEU A 9 -10.53 -1.28 2.78
N PHE A 10 -9.40 -1.95 2.56
CA PHE A 10 -8.42 -2.20 3.62
C PHE A 10 -7.88 -0.89 4.21
N SER A 11 -7.48 0.07 3.37
CA SER A 11 -6.99 1.37 3.83
C SER A 11 -8.05 2.12 4.64
N LYS A 12 -9.31 2.18 4.18
CA LYS A 12 -10.40 2.87 4.89
C LYS A 12 -10.73 2.21 6.23
N VAL A 13 -10.79 0.89 6.28
CA VAL A 13 -11.14 0.14 7.49
C VAL A 13 -10.00 0.19 8.52
N SER A 14 -8.74 0.11 8.07
CA SER A 14 -7.58 0.13 8.96
C SER A 14 -7.08 1.54 9.31
N GLY A 15 -7.46 2.56 8.55
CA GLY A 15 -6.88 3.91 8.63
C GLY A 15 -5.43 3.99 8.14
N LEU A 16 -4.86 2.90 7.57
CA LEU A 16 -3.48 2.88 7.13
C LEU A 16 -3.31 3.49 5.72
N LEU A 17 -2.22 4.23 5.57
CA LEU A 17 -1.90 4.97 4.36
C LEU A 17 -0.99 4.15 3.46
N ASP A 18 -1.25 4.17 2.16
CA ASP A 18 -0.31 3.64 1.17
C ASP A 18 0.64 4.76 0.71
N PRO A 19 1.93 4.74 1.11
CA PRO A 19 2.88 5.79 0.78
C PRO A 19 3.17 5.88 -0.72
N ARG A 20 2.78 4.90 -1.53
CA ARG A 20 3.02 4.87 -2.98
C ARG A 20 1.99 5.68 -3.77
N ARG A 21 0.85 6.00 -3.17
CA ARG A 21 -0.22 6.76 -3.85
C ARG A 21 0.35 8.10 -4.35
N GLY A 22 0.09 8.40 -5.64
CA GLY A 22 0.53 9.63 -6.30
C GLY A 22 2.03 9.71 -6.63
N ARG A 23 2.82 8.64 -6.43
CA ARG A 23 4.30 8.69 -6.56
C ARG A 23 4.88 7.80 -7.66
N GLY A 24 4.02 7.27 -8.54
CA GLY A 24 4.41 6.50 -9.72
C GLY A 24 4.30 4.98 -9.55
N PHE A 25 4.76 4.24 -10.56
CA PHE A 25 4.66 2.78 -10.61
C PHE A 25 5.90 2.10 -10.03
N TYR A 26 5.79 1.61 -8.79
CA TYR A 26 6.82 0.76 -8.16
C TYR A 26 6.63 -0.69 -8.59
N ASN A 27 7.01 -1.00 -9.83
CA ASN A 27 6.87 -2.36 -10.39
C ASN A 27 7.80 -3.34 -9.67
N SER A 28 7.24 -4.03 -8.67
CA SER A 28 7.93 -5.04 -7.85
C SER A 28 7.99 -6.40 -8.54
N PHE A 29 7.05 -6.74 -9.41
CA PHE A 29 7.02 -7.97 -10.20
C PHE A 29 6.97 -7.60 -11.69
N ASN A 30 7.27 -8.43 -12.69
CA ASN A 30 8.14 -9.59 -12.69
C ASN A 30 9.59 -9.17 -12.99
N ALA A 31 10.54 -9.62 -12.17
CA ALA A 31 11.94 -9.25 -12.29
C ALA A 31 12.68 -9.96 -13.46
N LYS A 32 12.10 -11.01 -14.04
CA LYS A 32 12.67 -11.78 -15.16
C LYS A 32 12.26 -11.23 -16.54
N TYR A 33 11.03 -10.75 -16.68
CA TYR A 33 10.47 -10.30 -17.96
C TYR A 33 10.14 -8.81 -17.93
N MET A 34 10.87 -8.02 -18.72
CA MET A 34 10.73 -6.56 -18.72
C MET A 34 9.31 -6.08 -19.05
N PHE A 35 8.60 -6.79 -19.94
CA PHE A 35 7.26 -6.45 -20.42
C PHE A 35 6.12 -6.92 -19.49
N LEU A 36 6.41 -7.71 -18.46
CA LEU A 36 5.42 -8.18 -17.47
C LEU A 36 5.66 -7.54 -16.10
N ARG A 37 5.87 -6.22 -16.09
CA ARG A 37 6.20 -5.48 -14.87
C ARG A 37 4.96 -4.82 -14.25
N PHE A 38 4.57 -5.27 -13.07
CA PHE A 38 3.40 -4.87 -12.29
C PHE A 38 3.76 -4.52 -10.82
N PRO A 39 3.07 -3.56 -10.21
CA PRO A 39 3.25 -3.20 -8.80
C PRO A 39 2.39 -4.11 -7.89
N LEU A 40 2.92 -5.27 -7.53
CA LEU A 40 2.15 -6.29 -6.78
C LEU A 40 2.32 -6.20 -5.26
N ASP A 41 3.45 -5.71 -4.77
CA ASP A 41 3.75 -5.66 -3.34
C ASP A 41 2.97 -4.52 -2.72
N HIS A 42 2.36 -4.69 -1.56
CA HIS A 42 1.60 -3.63 -0.89
C HIS A 42 2.38 -3.11 0.32
N ILE A 43 2.35 -1.80 0.54
CA ILE A 43 3.01 -1.13 1.67
C ILE A 43 1.95 -0.25 2.31
N PHE A 44 1.79 -0.37 3.62
CA PHE A 44 0.88 0.47 4.40
C PHE A 44 1.60 0.93 5.67
N CYS A 45 1.37 2.18 6.07
CA CYS A 45 1.92 2.75 7.30
C CYS A 45 0.89 3.61 8.02
N SER A 46 1.07 3.78 9.33
CA SER A 46 0.26 4.69 10.15
C SER A 46 0.43 6.14 9.72
N ALA A 47 -0.55 6.98 10.06
CA ALA A 47 -0.61 8.37 9.64
C ALA A 47 0.46 9.29 10.26
N ASN A 48 1.09 8.88 11.37
CA ASN A 48 2.21 9.59 12.00
C ASN A 48 3.54 9.45 11.26
N PHE A 49 3.60 8.63 10.20
CA PHE A 49 4.82 8.52 9.38
C PHE A 49 4.81 9.50 8.22
N SER A 50 5.96 10.13 8.00
CA SER A 50 6.28 10.83 6.76
C SER A 50 7.18 9.95 5.88
N LEU A 51 6.96 10.02 4.56
CA LEU A 51 7.75 9.26 3.60
C LEU A 51 9.05 10.01 3.28
N ALA A 52 10.19 9.44 3.67
CA ALA A 52 11.50 9.97 3.32
C ALA A 52 11.94 9.51 1.93
N SER A 53 11.84 8.20 1.65
CA SER A 53 12.18 7.67 0.33
C SER A 53 11.49 6.34 0.03
N ILE A 54 11.35 6.03 -1.26
CA ILE A 54 10.94 4.71 -1.72
C ILE A 54 11.74 4.35 -2.97
N THR A 55 12.47 3.24 -2.89
CA THR A 55 13.40 2.82 -3.93
C THR A 55 13.26 1.33 -4.20
N ARG A 56 12.94 0.98 -5.45
CA ARG A 56 13.06 -0.40 -5.92
C ARG A 56 14.54 -0.74 -6.14
N LYS A 57 15.02 -1.79 -5.49
CA LYS A 57 16.41 -2.26 -5.60
C LYS A 57 16.58 -3.22 -6.79
N ASN A 58 17.85 -3.58 -7.03
CA ASN A 58 18.21 -4.53 -8.07
C ASN A 58 17.65 -5.92 -7.77
N ARG A 59 17.46 -6.71 -8.83
CA ARG A 59 17.00 -8.09 -8.72
C ARG A 59 17.96 -8.90 -7.85
N CYS A 60 17.42 -9.63 -6.87
CA CYS A 60 18.16 -10.45 -5.92
C CYS A 60 18.02 -11.97 -6.18
N GLY A 61 17.71 -12.36 -7.43
CA GLY A 61 17.45 -13.75 -7.82
C GLY A 61 15.96 -14.14 -7.79
N SER A 62 15.14 -13.46 -7.00
CA SER A 62 13.67 -13.60 -6.97
C SER A 62 13.00 -13.14 -8.30
N ASP A 63 11.74 -13.51 -8.47
CA ASP A 63 10.81 -12.95 -9.46
C ASP A 63 10.20 -11.61 -9.02
N HIS A 64 10.39 -11.21 -7.77
CA HIS A 64 10.15 -9.86 -7.26
C HIS A 64 11.45 -9.06 -7.13
N PHE A 65 11.36 -7.74 -7.34
CA PHE A 65 12.36 -6.76 -6.97
C PHE A 65 12.12 -6.34 -5.51
N PRO A 66 13.17 -6.26 -4.67
CA PRO A 66 13.03 -5.68 -3.35
C PRO A 66 12.63 -4.21 -3.44
N VAL A 67 11.72 -3.77 -2.57
CA VAL A 67 11.35 -2.37 -2.41
C VAL A 67 11.84 -1.91 -1.03
N LEU A 68 12.71 -0.91 -1.01
CA LEU A 68 13.12 -0.23 0.22
C LEU A 68 12.23 0.98 0.43
N VAL A 69 11.65 1.11 1.61
CA VAL A 69 10.86 2.26 2.03
C VAL A 69 11.49 2.83 3.30
N GLU A 70 11.74 4.13 3.29
CA GLU A 70 12.26 4.85 4.45
C GLU A 70 11.15 5.77 4.96
N LEU A 71 10.75 5.54 6.21
CA LEU A 71 9.70 6.28 6.90
C LEU A 71 10.32 7.00 8.10
N HIS A 72 9.92 8.24 8.33
CA HIS A 72 10.29 8.99 9.52
C HIS A 72 9.06 9.17 10.40
N ASP A 73 9.20 8.87 11.69
CA ASP A 73 8.17 9.18 12.66
C ASP A 73 8.12 10.72 12.84
N ASP A 74 7.00 11.31 12.43
CA ASP A 74 6.74 12.75 12.48
C ASP A 74 5.33 12.95 13.05
N PRO A 75 5.20 13.26 14.36
CA PRO A 75 3.91 13.47 15.00
C PRO A 75 3.04 14.54 14.34
N ILE A 76 3.62 15.47 13.58
CA ILE A 76 2.87 16.51 12.86
C ILE A 76 2.31 15.96 11.54
N ALA A 77 2.89 14.89 10.98
CA ALA A 77 2.46 14.29 9.73
C ALA A 77 1.02 13.75 9.79
N GLU A 78 0.56 13.28 10.96
CA GLU A 78 -0.81 12.80 11.14
C GLU A 78 -1.84 13.88 10.80
N SER A 79 -1.59 15.14 11.18
CA SER A 79 -2.45 16.27 10.87
C SER A 79 -2.44 16.68 9.38
N LYS A 80 -1.37 16.31 8.66
CA LYS A 80 -1.17 16.67 7.25
C LYS A 80 -1.60 15.56 6.28
N ASN A 81 -1.59 14.32 6.75
CA ASN A 81 -1.94 13.16 5.96
C ASN A 81 -3.46 12.98 5.92
N GLU A 82 -4.00 12.74 4.73
CA GLU A 82 -5.42 12.43 4.57
C GLU A 82 -5.67 10.98 4.99
N ILE A 83 -6.27 10.80 6.17
CA ILE A 83 -6.63 9.47 6.67
C ILE A 83 -7.94 9.02 6.00
N PRO A 84 -7.93 7.88 5.31
CA PRO A 84 -9.13 7.33 4.70
C PRO A 84 -10.10 6.88 5.81
N VAL A 85 -11.38 7.21 5.64
CA VAL A 85 -12.44 6.87 6.60
C VAL A 85 -13.39 5.88 5.94
N ALA A 86 -13.68 4.78 6.63
CA ALA A 86 -14.72 3.83 6.22
C ALA A 86 -16.11 4.38 6.57
N ASP A 87 -17.05 4.24 5.65
CA ASP A 87 -18.47 4.41 5.94
C ASP A 87 -19.13 3.10 6.41
N GLU A 88 -20.42 3.15 6.77
CA GLU A 88 -21.15 1.98 7.24
C GLU A 88 -21.20 0.85 6.20
N ALA A 89 -21.26 1.18 4.91
CA ALA A 89 -21.30 0.19 3.83
C ALA A 89 -19.93 -0.48 3.63
N ASP A 90 -18.84 0.27 3.76
CA ASP A 90 -17.47 -0.24 3.76
C ASP A 90 -17.28 -1.22 4.95
N LEU A 91 -17.74 -0.86 6.14
CA LEU A 91 -17.66 -1.74 7.32
C LEU A 91 -18.48 -3.03 7.13
N GLN A 92 -19.70 -2.92 6.64
CA GLN A 92 -20.52 -4.09 6.32
C GLN A 92 -19.83 -4.99 5.28
N THR A 93 -19.27 -4.40 4.22
CA THR A 93 -18.58 -5.17 3.18
C THR A 93 -17.33 -5.86 3.72
N ALA A 94 -16.62 -5.22 4.66
CA ALA A 94 -15.48 -5.82 5.33
C ALA A 94 -15.90 -7.03 6.18
N GLU A 95 -16.99 -6.90 6.96
CA GLU A 95 -17.55 -8.01 7.74
C GLU A 95 -18.02 -9.17 6.84
N GLU A 96 -18.73 -8.86 5.75
CA GLU A 96 -19.14 -9.87 4.77
C GLU A 96 -17.94 -10.62 4.21
N LYS A 97 -16.86 -9.92 3.83
CA LYS A 97 -15.64 -10.56 3.29
C LYS A 97 -14.90 -11.40 4.31
N ILE A 98 -14.86 -10.99 5.58
CA ILE A 98 -14.26 -11.78 6.66
C ILE A 98 -15.05 -13.07 6.88
N ASN A 99 -16.39 -12.99 6.81
CA ASN A 99 -17.28 -14.11 7.05
C ASN A 99 -17.56 -14.97 5.81
N ALA A 100 -17.26 -14.47 4.61
CA ALA A 100 -17.45 -15.18 3.34
C ALA A 100 -16.42 -16.29 3.11
N GLU A 101 -15.45 -16.50 4.02
CA GLU A 101 -14.49 -17.60 3.98
C GLU A 101 -14.66 -18.55 5.18
N VAL A 102 -15.57 -19.54 5.00
CA VAL A 102 -15.30 -20.98 5.17
C VAL A 102 -15.71 -21.68 3.89
#